data_AF-A0A7J4J8X0-F1
#
_entry.id   AF-A0A7J4J8X0-F1
#
_cell.length_a   1.000
_cell.length_b   1.000
_cell.length_c   1.000
_cell.angle_alpha   90.00
_cell.angle_beta   90.00
_cell.angle_gamma   90.00
#
_symmetry.space_group_name_H-M   'P 1'
#
loop_
_entity.id
_entity.type
_entity.pdbx_description
1 polymer ?
#
loop_
_entity_poly.entity_id
_entity_poly.type
_entity_poly.pdbx_seq_one_letter_code
_entity_poly.pdbx_strand_id
1 'polypeptide(L)'
;MITDQIKSVLRTFTGHPFIEITPSGDAAINAALSSITPGKIVLIPEEGGWLSYKEAPQKWKLHPLEVSCTESKLNLPDLQLKLQSQPCGALLYQNPGGYFAPQPMKEIYELCTKNHCLVILDVSGSIGTPLCDGRYADIMVGSFGKWKLVEAHGGGFVSYSKPPQLEKMHYTSLADEPQLKVILQKLYELPHRISFLQHLRVKVLADLHGYRILHSKDTGFVVVIQYRDEDERKEIIDYCASNHYPYTQCPRYIRINQKAVSIELKRLEE
;
A
#
# COMPACT_ATOMS: atom_id res chain seq x y z
N MET A 1 -23.93 -13.48 -7.14
CA MET A 1 -24.04 -12.06 -7.56
C MET A 1 -22.65 -11.54 -7.96
N ILE A 2 -22.52 -10.41 -8.69
CA ILE A 2 -21.20 -9.87 -9.13
C ILE A 2 -20.25 -9.68 -7.94
N THR A 3 -20.77 -9.15 -6.83
CA THR A 3 -20.04 -8.99 -5.57
C THR A 3 -19.42 -10.28 -5.06
N ASP A 4 -20.12 -11.42 -5.19
CA ASP A 4 -19.58 -12.73 -4.75
C ASP A 4 -18.41 -13.18 -5.61
N GLN A 5 -18.43 -12.86 -6.92
CA GLN A 5 -17.32 -13.16 -7.83
C GLN A 5 -16.10 -12.32 -7.48
N ILE A 6 -16.29 -11.01 -7.24
CA ILE A 6 -15.22 -10.11 -6.77
C ILE A 6 -14.63 -10.63 -5.47
N LYS A 7 -15.48 -10.93 -4.47
CA LYS A 7 -15.04 -11.50 -3.18
C LYS A 7 -14.28 -12.80 -3.41
N SER A 8 -14.73 -13.68 -4.31
CA SER A 8 -14.02 -14.94 -4.63
C SER A 8 -12.60 -14.69 -5.16
N VAL A 9 -12.44 -13.79 -6.14
CA VAL A 9 -11.12 -13.43 -6.68
C VAL A 9 -10.22 -12.82 -5.60
N LEU A 10 -10.75 -11.91 -4.78
CA LEU A 10 -9.99 -11.27 -3.71
C LEU A 10 -9.58 -12.28 -2.63
N ARG A 11 -10.37 -13.32 -2.34
CA ARG A 11 -9.96 -14.39 -1.40
C ARG A 11 -8.72 -15.11 -1.91
N THR A 12 -8.64 -15.36 -3.22
CA THR A 12 -7.45 -15.95 -3.84
C THR A 12 -6.23 -15.06 -3.71
N PHE A 13 -6.36 -13.75 -3.92
CA PHE A 13 -5.23 -12.83 -3.83
C PHE A 13 -4.78 -12.55 -2.39
N THR A 14 -5.71 -12.52 -1.44
CA THR A 14 -5.45 -12.13 -0.06
C THR A 14 -5.14 -13.33 0.83
N GLY A 15 -5.74 -14.49 0.57
CA GLY A 15 -5.74 -15.62 1.50
C GLY A 15 -6.66 -15.41 2.71
N HIS A 16 -7.39 -14.30 2.79
CA HIS A 16 -8.37 -14.04 3.84
C HIS A 16 -9.73 -14.64 3.46
N PRO A 17 -10.44 -15.32 4.39
CA PRO A 17 -11.72 -15.95 4.10
C PRO A 17 -12.88 -14.95 3.98
N PHE A 18 -12.75 -13.77 4.58
CA PHE A 18 -13.83 -12.80 4.65
C PHE A 18 -13.44 -11.46 4.04
N ILE A 19 -14.35 -10.89 3.25
CA ILE A 19 -14.09 -9.72 2.40
C ILE A 19 -15.35 -8.89 2.28
N GLU A 20 -15.20 -7.57 2.39
CA GLU A 20 -16.23 -6.58 2.09
C GLU A 20 -15.72 -5.57 1.06
N ILE A 21 -16.59 -5.21 0.12
CA ILE A 21 -16.27 -4.26 -0.97
C ILE A 21 -16.73 -2.88 -0.55
N THR A 22 -15.82 -1.92 -0.51
CA THR A 22 -16.07 -0.56 -0.02
C THR A 22 -16.10 0.44 -1.18
N PRO A 23 -16.69 1.64 -0.98
CA PRO A 23 -16.70 2.69 -2.01
C PRO A 23 -15.32 3.22 -2.39
N SER A 24 -14.32 3.11 -1.51
CA SER A 24 -12.95 3.57 -1.76
C SER A 24 -11.94 2.87 -0.85
N GLY A 25 -10.65 3.07 -1.14
CA GLY A 25 -9.56 2.65 -0.25
C GLY A 25 -9.59 3.39 1.09
N ASP A 26 -9.92 4.68 1.11
CA ASP A 26 -10.08 5.41 2.37
C ASP A 26 -11.26 4.88 3.18
N ALA A 27 -12.36 4.47 2.54
CA ALA A 27 -13.46 3.81 3.23
C ALA A 27 -13.03 2.48 3.85
N ALA A 28 -12.16 1.71 3.17
CA ALA A 28 -11.58 0.49 3.73
C ALA A 28 -10.65 0.77 4.91
N ILE A 29 -9.79 1.79 4.83
CA ILE A 29 -8.94 2.24 5.95
C ILE A 29 -9.80 2.63 7.14
N ASN A 30 -10.86 3.42 6.93
CA ASN A 30 -11.77 3.82 8.01
C ASN A 30 -12.50 2.62 8.63
N ALA A 31 -12.94 1.65 7.81
CA ALA A 31 -13.53 0.42 8.31
C ALA A 31 -12.55 -0.36 9.20
N ALA A 32 -11.31 -0.54 8.76
CA ALA A 32 -10.29 -1.22 9.57
C ALA A 32 -10.03 -0.49 10.91
N LEU A 33 -9.85 0.83 10.87
CA LEU A 33 -9.58 1.64 12.06
C LEU A 33 -10.75 1.65 13.06
N SER A 34 -11.99 1.56 12.59
CA SER A 34 -13.17 1.52 13.46
C SER A 34 -13.22 0.31 14.40
N SER A 35 -12.51 -0.76 14.07
CA SER A 35 -12.41 -1.96 14.91
C SER A 35 -11.51 -1.78 16.14
N ILE A 36 -10.71 -0.70 16.17
CA ILE A 36 -9.73 -0.43 17.22
C ILE A 36 -10.39 0.33 18.36
N THR A 37 -10.10 -0.06 19.60
CA THR A 37 -10.60 0.64 20.79
C THR A 37 -10.15 2.10 20.82
N PRO A 38 -11.08 3.06 21.02
CA PRO A 38 -10.74 4.48 21.21
C PRO A 38 -9.64 4.71 22.25
N GLY A 39 -8.81 5.74 22.04
CA GLY A 39 -7.68 6.09 22.90
C GLY A 39 -6.41 5.26 22.67
N LYS A 40 -6.45 4.24 21.80
CA LYS A 40 -5.26 3.45 21.44
C LYS A 40 -4.39 4.16 20.40
N ILE A 41 -3.11 3.78 20.39
CA ILE A 41 -2.13 4.24 19.40
C ILE A 41 -2.25 3.42 18.12
N VAL A 42 -2.19 4.10 16.98
CA VAL A 42 -2.03 3.48 15.65
C VAL A 42 -0.65 3.85 15.14
N LEU A 43 0.23 2.85 15.05
CA LEU A 43 1.53 3.02 14.46
C LEU A 43 1.38 3.17 12.94
N ILE A 44 2.06 4.14 12.36
CA ILE A 44 2.07 4.41 10.91
C ILE A 44 3.50 4.68 10.44
N PRO A 45 3.87 4.44 9.18
CA PRO A 45 5.20 4.81 8.70
C PRO A 45 5.38 6.35 8.60
N GLU A 46 6.57 6.85 8.88
CA GLU A 46 6.94 8.27 8.71
C GLU A 46 7.07 8.69 7.23
N GLU A 47 7.27 7.72 6.33
CA GLU A 47 7.28 7.88 4.86
C GLU A 47 6.86 6.57 4.17
N GLY A 48 6.42 6.65 2.92
CA GLY A 48 5.99 5.50 2.12
C GLY A 48 4.57 5.03 2.41
N GLY A 49 3.82 5.72 3.27
CA GLY A 49 2.42 5.45 3.56
C GLY A 49 1.44 6.16 2.63
N TRP A 50 0.15 6.14 2.99
CA TRP A 50 -0.90 6.92 2.32
C TRP A 50 -1.29 8.13 3.18
N LEU A 51 -1.68 9.24 2.54
CA LEU A 51 -1.95 10.52 3.23
C LEU A 51 -2.96 10.37 4.38
N SER A 52 -4.01 9.58 4.17
CA SER A 52 -5.07 9.35 5.15
C SER A 52 -4.59 8.67 6.44
N TYR A 53 -3.39 8.05 6.46
CA TYR A 53 -2.87 7.39 7.66
C TYR A 53 -2.66 8.37 8.83
N LYS A 54 -2.39 9.65 8.54
CA LYS A 54 -2.18 10.68 9.56
C LYS A 54 -3.50 11.19 10.16
N GLU A 55 -4.55 11.26 9.37
CA GLU A 55 -5.81 11.93 9.76
C GLU A 55 -6.95 10.95 10.08
N ALA A 56 -7.03 9.82 9.38
CA ALA A 56 -8.12 8.84 9.56
C ALA A 56 -8.19 8.27 10.99
N PRO A 57 -7.07 7.97 11.70
CA PRO A 57 -7.14 7.51 13.09
C PRO A 57 -7.86 8.48 14.03
N GLN A 58 -7.73 9.79 13.81
CA GLN A 58 -8.32 10.82 14.69
C GLN A 58 -9.86 10.76 14.68
N LYS A 59 -10.47 10.40 13.55
CA LYS A 59 -11.94 10.22 13.43
C LYS A 59 -12.48 9.17 14.41
N TRP A 60 -11.65 8.20 14.77
CA TRP A 60 -11.97 7.11 15.70
C TRP A 60 -11.41 7.34 17.10
N LYS A 61 -10.99 8.57 17.42
CA LYS A 61 -10.34 8.95 18.68
C LYS A 61 -9.08 8.10 18.95
N LEU A 62 -8.35 7.75 17.90
CA LEU A 62 -7.08 7.04 17.98
C LEU A 62 -5.92 8.03 17.81
N HIS A 63 -4.74 7.66 18.33
CA HIS A 63 -3.55 8.49 18.29
C HIS A 63 -2.54 7.93 17.27
N PRO A 64 -2.35 8.58 16.10
CA PRO A 64 -1.32 8.14 15.18
C PRO A 64 0.07 8.42 15.77
N LEU A 65 0.97 7.43 15.68
CA LEU A 65 2.38 7.57 16.06
C LEU A 65 3.25 7.05 14.93
N GLU A 66 4.17 7.89 14.44
CA GLU A 66 5.03 7.52 13.33
C GLU A 66 6.10 6.52 13.79
N VAL A 67 6.39 5.53 12.94
CA VAL A 67 7.53 4.60 12.99
C VAL A 67 8.52 5.05 11.93
N SER A 68 9.79 5.15 12.32
CA SER A 68 10.85 5.60 11.44
C SER A 68 11.06 4.64 10.28
N CYS A 69 11.58 5.16 9.19
CA CYS A 69 11.80 4.44 7.95
C CYS A 69 13.22 4.65 7.45
N THR A 70 13.66 3.77 6.57
CA THR A 70 14.85 3.99 5.73
C THR A 70 14.46 3.67 4.31
N GLU A 71 14.39 4.69 3.45
CA GLU A 71 14.03 4.56 2.04
C GLU A 71 12.68 3.82 1.89
N SER A 72 11.66 4.28 2.62
CA SER A 72 10.31 3.71 2.73
C SER A 72 10.19 2.31 3.35
N LYS A 73 11.27 1.67 3.81
CA LYS A 73 11.20 0.43 4.62
C LYS A 73 11.05 0.79 6.10
N LEU A 74 10.13 0.14 6.82
CA LEU A 74 9.97 0.34 8.26
C LEU A 74 11.25 -0.05 9.00
N ASN A 75 11.67 0.78 9.96
CA ASN A 75 12.78 0.49 10.85
C ASN A 75 12.29 -0.46 11.97
N LEU A 76 12.67 -1.74 11.87
CA LEU A 76 12.24 -2.76 12.83
C LEU A 76 12.72 -2.49 14.28
N PRO A 77 13.97 -2.07 14.54
CA PRO A 77 14.38 -1.64 15.89
C PRO A 77 13.48 -0.56 16.50
N ASP A 78 13.13 0.47 15.74
CA ASP A 78 12.26 1.55 16.22
C ASP A 78 10.80 1.09 16.39
N LEU A 79 10.28 0.25 15.48
CA LEU A 79 8.99 -0.42 15.65
C LEU A 79 8.96 -1.21 16.96
N GLN A 80 9.99 -2.02 17.22
CA GLN A 80 10.10 -2.81 18.44
C GLN A 80 10.13 -1.92 19.69
N LEU A 81 10.93 -0.84 19.67
CA LEU A 81 11.01 0.09 20.79
C LEU A 81 9.64 0.71 21.10
N LYS A 82 8.88 1.13 20.08
CA LYS A 82 7.53 1.72 20.24
C LYS A 82 6.50 0.72 20.76
N LEU A 83 6.57 -0.53 20.30
CA LEU A 83 5.70 -1.60 20.79
C LEU A 83 6.00 -1.96 22.25
N GLN A 84 7.25 -1.85 22.69
CA GLN A 84 7.67 -2.16 24.06
C GLN A 84 7.44 -1.00 25.03
N SER A 85 7.48 0.24 24.56
CA SER A 85 7.34 1.42 25.42
C SER A 85 5.89 1.69 25.85
N GLN A 86 4.92 1.29 25.04
CA GLN A 86 3.49 1.50 25.35
C GLN A 86 2.56 0.58 24.53
N PRO A 87 1.35 0.28 25.05
CA PRO A 87 0.37 -0.52 24.32
C PRO A 87 -0.10 0.15 23.02
N CYS A 88 0.22 -0.45 21.89
CA CYS A 88 -0.25 -0.04 20.57
C CYS A 88 -1.47 -0.87 20.14
N GLY A 89 -2.49 -0.23 19.56
CA GLY A 89 -3.70 -0.90 19.10
C GLY A 89 -3.53 -1.57 17.75
N ALA A 90 -2.85 -0.89 16.82
CA ALA A 90 -2.56 -1.42 15.50
C ALA A 90 -1.30 -0.80 14.88
N LEU A 91 -0.74 -1.48 13.89
CA LEU A 91 0.18 -0.95 12.89
C LEU A 91 -0.56 -0.91 11.54
N LEU A 92 -0.66 0.28 10.94
CA LEU A 92 -1.19 0.49 9.60
C LEU A 92 -0.03 0.86 8.66
N TYR A 93 0.26 -0.01 7.70
CA TYR A 93 1.34 0.23 6.74
C TYR A 93 1.03 -0.31 5.35
N GLN A 94 1.71 0.22 4.34
CA GLN A 94 1.58 -0.20 2.95
C GLN A 94 2.72 -1.15 2.57
N ASN A 95 2.41 -2.20 1.79
CA ASN A 95 3.41 -3.04 1.16
C ASN A 95 3.21 -3.09 -0.37
N PRO A 96 4.23 -2.79 -1.19
CA PRO A 96 5.50 -2.17 -0.82
C PRO A 96 5.32 -0.72 -0.37
N GLY A 97 6.16 -0.28 0.57
CA GLY A 97 6.26 1.11 1.02
C GLY A 97 6.55 2.02 -0.19
N GLY A 98 5.77 3.08 -0.34
CA GLY A 98 5.88 4.01 -1.45
C GLY A 98 5.68 3.39 -2.85
N TYR A 99 5.15 2.16 -2.93
CA TYR A 99 5.04 1.34 -4.15
C TYR A 99 6.37 0.78 -4.70
N PHE A 100 7.49 0.86 -3.97
CA PHE A 100 8.80 0.39 -4.45
C PHE A 100 9.66 -0.37 -3.42
N ALA A 101 9.35 -0.23 -2.13
CA ALA A 101 10.13 -0.81 -1.04
C ALA A 101 9.38 -1.98 -0.36
N PRO A 102 9.64 -3.25 -0.68
CA PRO A 102 9.05 -4.37 0.03
C PRO A 102 9.33 -4.32 1.53
N GLN A 103 8.30 -4.63 2.31
CA GLN A 103 8.40 -4.70 3.76
C GLN A 103 8.68 -6.13 4.23
N PRO A 104 9.45 -6.32 5.31
CA PRO A 104 9.65 -7.63 5.94
C PRO A 104 8.38 -8.06 6.71
N MET A 105 7.34 -8.48 5.95
CA MET A 105 5.99 -8.71 6.48
C MET A 105 5.97 -9.71 7.64
N LYS A 106 6.76 -10.79 7.56
CA LYS A 106 6.81 -11.83 8.58
C LYS A 106 7.34 -11.28 9.89
N GLU A 107 8.46 -10.59 9.84
CA GLU A 107 9.13 -9.99 10.99
C GLU A 107 8.25 -8.91 11.63
N ILE A 108 7.60 -8.08 10.81
CA ILE A 108 6.61 -7.09 11.28
C ILE A 108 5.46 -7.80 12.00
N TYR A 109 4.88 -8.83 11.40
CA TYR A 109 3.74 -9.54 11.98
C TYR A 109 4.10 -10.25 13.29
N GLU A 110 5.27 -10.87 13.37
CA GLU A 110 5.78 -11.51 14.58
C GLU A 110 5.99 -10.48 15.72
N LEU A 111 6.60 -9.33 15.41
CA LEU A 111 6.77 -8.23 16.38
C LEU A 111 5.43 -7.70 16.89
N CYS A 112 4.49 -7.41 15.98
CA CYS A 112 3.17 -6.91 16.34
C CYS A 112 2.37 -7.92 17.17
N THR A 113 2.36 -9.19 16.74
CA THR A 113 1.63 -10.28 17.43
C THR A 113 2.14 -10.48 18.85
N LYS A 114 3.47 -10.50 19.05
CA LYS A 114 4.09 -10.62 20.39
C LYS A 114 3.67 -9.51 21.35
N ASN A 115 3.32 -8.34 20.82
CA ASN A 115 2.94 -7.16 21.61
C ASN A 115 1.44 -6.84 21.54
N HIS A 116 0.61 -7.80 21.10
CA HIS A 116 -0.85 -7.65 20.98
C HIS A 116 -1.30 -6.44 20.15
N CYS A 117 -0.51 -6.09 19.13
CA CYS A 117 -0.78 -5.01 18.18
C CYS A 117 -1.33 -5.60 16.89
N LEU A 118 -2.51 -5.15 16.43
CA LEU A 118 -3.11 -5.63 15.18
C LEU A 118 -2.30 -5.17 13.96
N VAL A 119 -2.20 -6.02 12.94
CA VAL A 119 -1.59 -5.64 11.67
C VAL A 119 -2.66 -5.32 10.63
N ILE A 120 -2.70 -4.05 10.20
CA ILE A 120 -3.50 -3.57 9.07
C ILE A 120 -2.56 -3.33 7.89
N LEU A 121 -2.62 -4.21 6.90
CA LEU A 121 -1.78 -4.16 5.71
C LEU A 121 -2.54 -3.54 4.53
N ASP A 122 -2.07 -2.40 4.04
CA ASP A 122 -2.55 -1.80 2.80
C ASP A 122 -1.85 -2.45 1.59
N VAL A 123 -2.62 -3.21 0.83
CA VAL A 123 -2.18 -3.96 -0.34
C VAL A 123 -2.53 -3.27 -1.67
N SER A 124 -2.89 -1.98 -1.63
CA SER A 124 -3.17 -1.20 -2.84
C SER A 124 -2.03 -1.18 -3.87
N GLY A 125 -0.80 -1.42 -3.41
CA GLY A 125 0.42 -1.50 -4.22
C GLY A 125 0.97 -2.91 -4.45
N SER A 126 0.29 -3.95 -3.98
CA SER A 126 0.79 -5.34 -4.02
C SER A 126 -0.26 -6.41 -4.34
N ILE A 127 -1.54 -6.07 -4.39
CA ILE A 127 -2.60 -7.03 -4.74
C ILE A 127 -2.26 -7.79 -6.02
N GLY A 128 -2.39 -9.12 -5.98
CA GLY A 128 -2.01 -10.02 -7.07
C GLY A 128 -0.51 -10.38 -7.13
N THR A 129 0.31 -9.94 -6.18
CA THR A 129 1.74 -10.26 -6.06
C THR A 129 2.05 -11.02 -4.76
N PRO A 130 3.24 -11.63 -4.61
CA PRO A 130 3.67 -12.23 -3.34
C PRO A 130 3.80 -11.25 -2.15
N LEU A 131 3.74 -9.93 -2.41
CA LEU A 131 3.73 -8.89 -1.38
C LEU A 131 2.34 -8.68 -0.75
N CYS A 132 1.31 -9.36 -1.26
CA CYS A 132 -0.03 -9.45 -0.71
C CYS A 132 -0.21 -10.84 -0.08
N ASP A 133 -0.07 -10.95 1.24
CA ASP A 133 -0.11 -12.23 1.95
C ASP A 133 -0.82 -12.11 3.30
N GLY A 134 -2.05 -12.62 3.37
CA GLY A 134 -2.89 -12.58 4.57
C GLY A 134 -2.39 -13.42 5.73
N ARG A 135 -1.34 -14.24 5.57
CA ARG A 135 -0.70 -14.90 6.72
C ARG A 135 -0.03 -13.91 7.66
N TYR A 136 0.32 -12.72 7.16
CA TYR A 136 1.07 -11.69 7.89
C TYR A 136 0.25 -10.41 8.11
N ALA A 137 -1.08 -10.54 8.11
CA ALA A 137 -2.00 -9.44 8.40
C ALA A 137 -3.24 -9.93 9.14
N ASP A 138 -3.72 -9.15 10.10
CA ASP A 138 -5.04 -9.42 10.70
C ASP A 138 -6.14 -8.86 9.82
N ILE A 139 -5.89 -7.69 9.24
CA ILE A 139 -6.76 -6.97 8.34
C ILE A 139 -5.93 -6.52 7.13
N MET A 140 -6.46 -6.68 5.92
CA MET A 140 -5.93 -6.03 4.73
C MET A 140 -6.94 -5.04 4.18
N VAL A 141 -6.42 -3.92 3.68
CA VAL A 141 -7.21 -2.92 2.96
C VAL A 141 -6.62 -2.72 1.57
N GLY A 142 -7.45 -2.37 0.60
CA GLY A 142 -6.97 -2.06 -0.74
C GLY A 142 -7.86 -1.08 -1.48
N SER A 143 -7.25 -0.33 -2.39
CA SER A 143 -7.92 0.62 -3.26
C SER A 143 -7.92 0.14 -4.71
N PHE A 144 -9.07 0.28 -5.36
CA PHE A 144 -9.21 0.10 -6.81
C PHE A 144 -9.27 1.44 -7.54
N GLY A 145 -8.94 2.54 -6.85
CA GLY A 145 -9.03 3.89 -7.39
C GLY A 145 -8.01 4.17 -8.50
N LYS A 146 -8.00 5.44 -8.93
CA LYS A 146 -7.06 5.92 -9.95
C LYS A 146 -5.60 5.76 -9.49
N TRP A 147 -4.73 5.36 -10.40
CA TRP A 147 -3.30 5.11 -10.21
C TRP A 147 -2.96 4.01 -9.21
N LYS A 148 -3.84 3.02 -9.07
CA LYS A 148 -3.65 1.81 -8.26
C LYS A 148 -3.42 0.62 -9.19
N LEU A 149 -3.00 -0.52 -8.64
CA LEU A 149 -2.72 -1.69 -9.47
C LEU A 149 -3.95 -2.19 -10.21
N VAL A 150 -5.12 -2.21 -9.56
CA VAL A 150 -6.36 -2.63 -10.22
C VAL A 150 -6.89 -1.57 -11.18
N GLU A 151 -6.67 -0.27 -10.93
CA GLU A 151 -7.07 0.83 -11.83
C GLU A 151 -8.54 0.74 -12.30
N ALA A 152 -9.47 0.49 -11.38
CA ALA A 152 -10.91 0.52 -11.68
C ALA A 152 -11.51 1.93 -11.53
N HIS A 153 -10.69 2.93 -11.22
CA HIS A 153 -11.04 4.34 -10.94
C HIS A 153 -12.00 4.57 -9.76
N GLY A 154 -12.45 3.52 -9.07
CA GLY A 154 -13.35 3.60 -7.93
C GLY A 154 -13.45 2.28 -7.17
N GLY A 155 -13.84 2.36 -5.89
CA GLY A 155 -13.95 1.19 -5.02
C GLY A 155 -12.70 0.89 -4.18
N GLY A 156 -12.89 -0.03 -3.25
CA GLY A 156 -11.86 -0.62 -2.43
C GLY A 156 -12.36 -1.91 -1.78
N PHE A 157 -11.58 -2.47 -0.88
CA PHE A 157 -11.99 -3.61 -0.09
C PHE A 157 -11.30 -3.62 1.27
N VAL A 158 -11.95 -4.30 2.21
CA VAL A 158 -11.35 -4.75 3.47
C VAL A 158 -11.48 -6.27 3.54
N SER A 159 -10.44 -6.95 4.01
CA SER A 159 -10.45 -8.39 4.24
C SER A 159 -9.81 -8.73 5.58
N TYR A 160 -10.22 -9.83 6.22
CA TYR A 160 -9.78 -10.17 7.58
C TYR A 160 -9.76 -11.69 7.77
N SER A 161 -8.88 -12.14 8.67
CA SER A 161 -8.63 -13.55 8.91
C SER A 161 -9.64 -14.21 9.87
N LYS A 162 -10.27 -13.44 10.79
CA LYS A 162 -11.15 -13.99 11.84
C LYS A 162 -12.48 -13.22 11.99
N PRO A 163 -13.63 -13.90 12.19
CA PRO A 163 -14.95 -13.25 12.31
C PRO A 163 -15.11 -12.19 13.40
N PRO A 164 -14.55 -12.34 14.63
CA PRO A 164 -14.76 -11.37 15.72
C PRO A 164 -14.24 -9.95 15.44
N GLN A 165 -13.44 -9.79 14.39
CA GLN A 165 -12.95 -8.49 13.93
C GLN A 165 -14.05 -7.72 13.18
N LEU A 166 -15.03 -8.42 12.58
CA LEU A 166 -16.12 -7.80 11.81
C LEU A 166 -17.17 -7.11 12.67
N GLU A 167 -17.55 -7.72 13.79
CA GLU A 167 -18.66 -7.22 14.63
C GLU A 167 -18.42 -5.79 15.13
N LYS A 168 -17.15 -5.35 15.11
CA LYS A 168 -16.73 -4.00 15.51
C LYS A 168 -16.46 -3.06 14.33
N MET A 169 -16.41 -3.57 13.10
CA MET A 169 -16.10 -2.74 11.93
C MET A 169 -17.34 -2.00 11.44
N HIS A 170 -17.22 -0.69 11.32
CA HIS A 170 -18.20 0.17 10.66
C HIS A 170 -17.78 0.35 9.20
N TYR A 171 -18.50 -0.29 8.28
CA TYR A 171 -18.24 -0.17 6.85
C TYR A 171 -19.52 0.15 6.06
N THR A 172 -19.31 0.71 4.88
CA THR A 172 -20.35 0.90 3.88
C THR A 172 -19.99 0.04 2.69
N SER A 173 -20.94 -0.74 2.20
CA SER A 173 -20.75 -1.56 0.99
C SER A 173 -20.90 -0.71 -0.27
N LEU A 174 -20.07 -0.98 -1.28
CA LEU A 174 -20.28 -0.45 -2.62
C LEU A 174 -21.49 -1.14 -3.28
N ALA A 175 -22.51 -0.38 -3.63
CA ALA A 175 -23.74 -0.87 -4.27
C ALA A 175 -23.84 -0.54 -5.78
N ASP A 176 -22.90 0.26 -6.31
CA ASP A 176 -22.90 0.67 -7.72
C ASP A 176 -22.56 -0.52 -8.65
N GLU A 177 -23.58 -1.10 -9.28
CA GLU A 177 -23.41 -2.25 -10.16
C GLU A 177 -22.50 -2.00 -11.38
N PRO A 178 -22.61 -0.88 -12.12
CA PRO A 178 -21.64 -0.54 -13.16
C PRO A 178 -20.19 -0.56 -12.67
N GLN A 179 -19.91 0.06 -11.52
CA GLN A 179 -18.58 0.09 -10.92
C GLN A 179 -18.12 -1.31 -10.51
N LEU A 180 -19.01 -2.14 -9.95
CA LEU A 180 -18.69 -3.53 -9.61
C LEU A 180 -18.30 -4.36 -10.84
N LYS A 181 -18.94 -4.14 -12.01
CA LYS A 181 -18.55 -4.79 -13.27
C LYS A 181 -17.14 -4.38 -13.70
N VAL A 182 -16.81 -3.09 -13.62
CA VAL A 182 -15.47 -2.57 -13.93
C VAL A 182 -14.42 -3.17 -12.99
N ILE A 183 -14.69 -3.19 -11.68
CA ILE A 183 -13.78 -3.80 -10.69
C ILE A 183 -13.53 -5.28 -11.02
N LEU A 184 -14.59 -6.05 -11.28
CA LEU A 184 -14.46 -7.47 -11.60
C LEU A 184 -13.61 -7.69 -12.85
N GLN A 185 -13.88 -6.94 -13.92
CA GLN A 185 -13.08 -7.01 -15.15
C GLN A 185 -11.61 -6.70 -14.87
N LYS A 186 -11.32 -5.60 -14.18
CA LYS A 186 -9.95 -5.18 -13.86
C LYS A 186 -9.21 -6.15 -12.96
N LEU A 187 -9.90 -6.84 -12.06
CA LEU A 187 -9.30 -7.91 -11.25
C LEU A 187 -8.90 -9.12 -12.09
N TYR A 188 -9.65 -9.46 -13.14
CA TYR A 188 -9.25 -10.53 -14.06
C TYR A 188 -8.08 -10.10 -14.97
N GLU A 189 -7.99 -8.83 -15.35
CA GLU A 189 -6.88 -8.26 -16.13
C GLU A 189 -5.61 -8.04 -15.28
N LEU A 190 -5.72 -8.03 -13.95
CA LEU A 190 -4.64 -7.68 -13.03
C LEU A 190 -3.32 -8.46 -13.24
N PRO A 191 -3.30 -9.78 -13.50
CA PRO A 191 -2.06 -10.49 -13.76
C PRO A 191 -1.31 -9.97 -15.00
N HIS A 192 -2.03 -9.63 -16.07
CA HIS A 192 -1.45 -9.06 -17.27
C HIS A 192 -0.87 -7.67 -16.98
N ARG A 193 -1.63 -6.82 -16.28
CA ARG A 193 -1.19 -5.50 -15.83
C ARG A 193 0.06 -5.54 -14.96
N ILE A 194 0.15 -6.48 -14.02
CA ILE A 194 1.35 -6.68 -13.20
C ILE A 194 2.54 -7.02 -14.09
N SER A 195 2.37 -7.95 -15.04
CA SER A 195 3.42 -8.33 -15.99
C SER A 195 3.89 -7.14 -16.81
N PHE A 196 2.99 -6.36 -17.41
CA PHE A 196 3.32 -5.15 -18.16
C PHE A 196 4.14 -4.15 -17.34
N LEU A 197 3.66 -3.79 -16.15
CA LEU A 197 4.35 -2.84 -15.29
C LEU A 197 5.72 -3.34 -14.83
N GLN A 198 5.88 -4.65 -14.59
CA GLN A 198 7.16 -5.25 -14.24
C GLN A 198 8.15 -5.20 -15.41
N HIS A 199 7.72 -5.49 -16.64
CA HIS A 199 8.56 -5.35 -17.83
C HIS A 199 9.01 -3.90 -18.04
N LEU A 200 8.10 -2.93 -17.89
CA LEU A 200 8.45 -1.52 -17.95
C LEU A 200 9.47 -1.13 -16.87
N ARG A 201 9.30 -1.65 -15.65
CA ARG A 201 10.26 -1.39 -14.57
C ARG A 201 11.64 -1.93 -14.92
N VAL A 202 11.74 -3.16 -15.44
CA VAL A 202 13.02 -3.75 -15.87
C VAL A 202 13.71 -2.86 -16.91
N LYS A 203 12.96 -2.37 -17.90
CA LYS A 203 13.49 -1.43 -18.91
C LYS A 203 14.05 -0.16 -18.25
N VAL A 204 13.25 0.50 -17.41
CA VAL A 204 13.66 1.76 -16.75
C VAL A 204 14.88 1.57 -15.86
N LEU A 205 14.97 0.44 -15.15
CA LEU A 205 16.14 0.11 -14.34
C LEU A 205 17.41 -0.08 -15.18
N ALA A 206 17.29 -0.70 -16.37
CA ALA A 206 18.41 -0.88 -17.29
C ALA A 206 18.85 0.46 -17.90
N ASP A 207 17.89 1.27 -18.36
CA ASP A 207 18.16 2.57 -18.98
C ASP A 207 18.84 3.54 -18.00
N LEU A 208 18.51 3.46 -16.70
CA LEU A 208 19.01 4.36 -15.65
C LEU A 208 20.00 3.68 -14.67
N HIS A 209 20.64 2.59 -15.07
CA HIS A 209 21.52 1.79 -14.19
C HIS A 209 22.71 2.57 -13.58
N GLY A 210 23.10 3.70 -14.17
CA GLY A 210 24.17 4.58 -13.67
C GLY A 210 23.77 5.49 -12.50
N TYR A 211 22.49 5.60 -12.19
CA TYR A 211 21.98 6.46 -11.12
C TYR A 211 21.77 5.69 -9.81
N ARG A 212 21.65 6.40 -8.68
CA ARG A 212 21.31 5.78 -7.40
C ARG A 212 19.82 5.42 -7.34
N ILE A 213 19.48 4.24 -7.84
CA ILE A 213 18.12 3.70 -7.78
C ILE A 213 17.89 2.95 -6.45
N LEU A 214 16.85 3.35 -5.71
CA LEU A 214 16.48 2.72 -4.45
C LEU A 214 15.77 1.38 -4.68
N HIS A 215 16.15 0.34 -3.92
CA HIS A 215 15.57 -1.01 -3.97
C HIS A 215 15.46 -1.58 -5.40
N SER A 216 16.47 -1.37 -6.24
CA SER A 216 16.46 -1.78 -7.66
C SER A 216 16.24 -3.28 -7.87
N LYS A 217 16.71 -4.12 -6.94
CA LYS A 217 16.57 -5.58 -6.99
C LYS A 217 15.21 -6.11 -6.50
N ASP A 218 14.41 -5.23 -5.89
CA ASP A 218 13.15 -5.61 -5.26
C ASP A 218 11.96 -5.47 -6.23
N THR A 219 10.83 -6.09 -5.90
CA THR A 219 9.57 -5.90 -6.64
C THR A 219 8.94 -4.55 -6.29
N GLY A 220 8.52 -3.81 -7.31
CA GLY A 220 7.82 -2.53 -7.16
C GLY A 220 7.18 -2.07 -8.46
N PHE A 221 6.37 -1.02 -8.37
CA PHE A 221 5.63 -0.42 -9.49
C PHE A 221 5.92 1.07 -9.67
N VAL A 222 6.93 1.53 -8.93
CA VAL A 222 7.53 2.86 -8.98
C VAL A 222 9.04 2.66 -8.97
N VAL A 223 9.76 3.54 -9.68
CA VAL A 223 11.23 3.60 -9.63
C VAL A 223 11.62 4.91 -8.96
N VAL A 224 12.36 4.83 -7.86
CA VAL A 224 12.79 6.01 -7.11
C VAL A 224 14.29 6.17 -7.25
N ILE A 225 14.70 7.34 -7.72
CA ILE A 225 16.09 7.64 -8.07
C ILE A 225 16.54 8.86 -7.30
N GLN A 226 17.53 8.69 -6.44
CA GLN A 226 18.16 9.79 -5.74
C GLN A 226 19.14 10.51 -6.67
N TYR A 227 19.17 11.83 -6.56
CA TYR A 227 20.08 12.68 -7.31
C TYR A 227 20.95 13.48 -6.34
N ARG A 228 22.18 13.77 -6.75
CA ARG A 228 23.16 14.53 -5.97
C ARG A 228 23.02 16.03 -6.18
N ASP A 229 22.68 16.43 -7.39
CA ASP A 229 22.59 17.82 -7.83
C ASP A 229 21.45 18.04 -8.84
N GLU A 230 21.30 19.29 -9.28
CA GLU A 230 20.23 19.70 -10.20
C GLU A 230 20.42 19.20 -11.62
N ASP A 231 21.67 18.93 -12.04
CA ASP A 231 21.96 18.40 -13.37
C ASP A 231 21.52 16.94 -13.45
N GLU A 232 21.89 16.12 -12.45
CA GLU A 232 21.43 14.73 -12.34
C GLU A 232 19.89 14.67 -12.23
N ARG A 233 19.26 15.59 -11.48
CA ARG A 233 17.79 15.70 -11.41
C ARG A 233 17.18 15.98 -12.78
N LYS A 234 17.77 16.91 -13.54
CA LYS A 234 17.28 17.32 -14.87
C LYS A 234 17.39 16.17 -15.86
N GLU A 235 18.51 15.46 -15.90
CA GLU A 235 18.70 14.30 -16.78
C GLU A 235 17.63 13.23 -16.56
N ILE A 236 17.32 12.90 -15.29
CA ILE A 236 16.28 11.91 -14.96
C ILE A 236 14.90 12.39 -15.43
N ILE A 237 14.60 13.68 -15.28
CA ILE A 237 13.33 14.28 -15.73
C ILE A 237 13.24 14.33 -17.25
N ASP A 238 14.32 14.69 -17.93
CA ASP A 238 14.40 14.73 -19.39
C ASP A 238 14.20 13.32 -19.96
N TYR A 239 14.81 12.30 -19.35
CA TYR A 239 14.51 10.90 -19.67
C TYR A 239 13.02 10.56 -19.52
N CYS A 240 12.38 10.99 -18.42
CA CYS A 240 10.95 10.76 -18.22
C CYS A 240 10.11 11.48 -19.28
N ALA A 241 10.46 12.72 -19.64
CA ALA A 241 9.76 13.50 -20.66
C ALA A 241 9.88 12.86 -22.04
N SER A 242 11.09 12.46 -22.46
CA SER A 242 11.33 11.79 -23.74
C SER A 242 10.57 10.46 -23.87
N ASN A 243 10.41 9.73 -22.77
CA ASN A 243 9.70 8.45 -22.74
C ASN A 243 8.21 8.58 -22.35
N HIS A 244 7.70 9.80 -22.13
CA HIS A 244 6.34 10.07 -21.66
C HIS A 244 5.99 9.33 -20.34
N TYR A 245 6.98 9.12 -19.47
CA TYR A 245 6.79 8.49 -18.18
C TYR A 245 6.30 9.50 -17.13
N PRO A 246 5.14 9.26 -16.48
CA PRO A 246 4.70 10.09 -15.38
C PRO A 246 5.72 10.04 -14.24
N TYR A 247 6.04 11.19 -13.65
CA TYR A 247 6.94 11.26 -12.51
C TYR A 247 6.44 12.27 -11.47
N THR A 248 7.02 12.20 -10.27
CA THR A 248 6.88 13.22 -9.23
C THR A 248 8.22 13.47 -8.57
N GLN A 249 8.41 14.67 -8.01
CA GLN A 249 9.60 15.02 -7.25
C GLN A 249 9.39 14.74 -5.76
N CYS A 250 10.47 14.33 -5.08
CA CYS A 250 10.54 14.16 -3.63
C CYS A 250 11.36 15.30 -3.01
N PRO A 251 11.16 15.67 -1.73
CA PRO A 251 10.48 14.90 -0.69
C PRO A 251 8.96 14.82 -0.87
N ARG A 252 8.40 13.64 -0.64
CA ARG A 252 6.96 13.39 -0.68
C ARG A 252 6.62 12.25 0.27
N TYR A 253 5.80 12.51 1.29
CA TYR A 253 5.44 11.53 2.34
C TYR A 253 5.03 10.16 1.77
N ILE A 254 4.25 10.13 0.69
CA ILE A 254 3.79 8.87 0.07
C ILE A 254 4.88 8.13 -0.73
N ARG A 255 6.11 8.63 -0.72
CA ARG A 255 7.33 8.07 -1.32
C ARG A 255 8.42 8.13 -0.25
N ILE A 256 9.42 9.00 -0.42
CA ILE A 256 10.50 9.24 0.54
C ILE A 256 10.58 10.73 0.89
N ASN A 257 11.08 11.02 2.09
CA ASN A 257 11.35 12.36 2.60
C ASN A 257 12.78 12.82 2.27
N GLN A 258 13.31 12.41 1.11
CA GLN A 258 14.65 12.74 0.62
C GLN A 258 14.59 13.26 -0.83
N LYS A 259 15.66 13.90 -1.30
CA LYS A 259 15.79 14.36 -2.69
C LYS A 259 15.80 13.17 -3.63
N ALA A 260 14.77 13.07 -4.47
CA ALA A 260 14.65 12.03 -5.50
C ALA A 260 13.63 12.39 -6.57
N VAL A 261 13.70 11.68 -7.69
CA VAL A 261 12.63 11.60 -8.69
C VAL A 261 11.96 10.24 -8.56
N SER A 262 10.63 10.24 -8.45
CA SER A 262 9.78 9.04 -8.38
C SER A 262 9.07 8.86 -9.72
N ILE A 263 9.51 7.88 -10.51
CA ILE A 263 8.92 7.52 -11.81
C ILE A 263 7.73 6.60 -11.56
N GLU A 264 6.54 7.09 -11.89
CA GLU A 264 5.24 6.56 -11.50
C GLU A 264 4.67 5.57 -12.53
N LEU A 265 5.41 4.49 -12.82
CA LEU A 265 5.07 3.52 -13.87
C LEU A 265 3.64 2.97 -13.75
N LYS A 266 3.14 2.75 -12.54
CA LYS A 266 1.75 2.34 -12.27
C LYS A 266 0.66 3.30 -12.84
N ARG A 267 1.02 4.50 -13.27
CA ARG A 267 0.10 5.46 -13.92
C ARG A 267 -0.03 5.25 -15.42
N LEU A 268 0.79 4.38 -15.99
CA LEU A 268 0.69 4.00 -17.40
C LEU A 268 -0.44 2.99 -17.57
N GLU A 269 -1.14 3.13 -18.68
CA GLU A 269 -2.14 2.19 -19.17
C GLU A 269 -1.52 1.40 -20.32
N GLU A 270 -2.03 0.19 -20.52
CA GLU A 270 -1.64 -0.69 -21.64
C GLU A 270 -2.25 -0.23 -22.96
#